data_AF-A0A6F8ZGC0-F1
#
_entry.id   AF-A0A6F8ZGC0-F1
#
_cell.length_a   1.000
_cell.length_b   1.000
_cell.length_c   1.000
_cell.angle_alpha   90.00
_cell.angle_beta   90.00
_cell.angle_gamma   90.00
#
_symmetry.space_group_name_H-M   'P 1'
#
loop_
_entity.id
_entity.type
_entity.pdbx_description
1 polymer ?
#
loop_
_entity_poly.entity_id
_entity_poly.type
_entity_poly.pdbx_seq_one_letter_code
_entity_poly.pdbx_strand_id
1 'polypeptide(L)'
;MRPFVPGSRELRWACLHREALYRALPRSVFRHAADYLLNDRLSHRLELPPDPVLLGRLEGYSGVHVPSCRPAADGSVQCRCDCGRPQPCAHSAALLLAHAEAAAGRGTPFVDAGQLVLPDLPLPPFWAWATGTAFPWEAIPREPPWYQRAPGPDTRAAALAAARAAAAAEAAPAFVTALSRLDARWWEDRAWTDALAPLLLVAVPRWPGPERARLGVVLAMVGDLPPALAAVVPALADANPAWAPAVLEALARALTGDGEARRAVGPLLTWSEAAWGPAGAARLASWWELVPDLDPWGLHRARLLQAAGRPDEARRLLEAVYAAHPQAAAVRQALLPLLSPEEALPYRVAEALERGDPALLEALRPQLDPADWERLRRALKRRKTPPGAGGDPARA
;
A
#
# COMPACT_ATOMS: atom_id res chain seq x y z
N MET A 1 12.17 -16.69 -20.79
CA MET A 1 10.89 -16.24 -20.18
C MET A 1 11.00 -16.49 -18.68
N ARG A 2 11.00 -15.45 -17.86
CA ARG A 2 10.92 -15.59 -16.39
C ARG A 2 9.45 -15.62 -15.98
N PRO A 3 9.04 -16.45 -15.01
CA PRO A 3 7.68 -16.42 -14.50
C PRO A 3 7.46 -15.15 -13.67
N PHE A 4 6.36 -14.47 -13.93
CA PHE A 4 5.82 -13.40 -13.09
C PHE A 4 5.34 -14.02 -11.78
N VAL A 5 5.91 -13.60 -10.65
CA VAL A 5 5.46 -13.99 -9.30
C VAL A 5 4.78 -12.75 -8.71
N PRO A 6 3.44 -12.70 -8.67
CA PRO A 6 2.74 -11.61 -8.03
C PRO A 6 2.93 -11.68 -6.50
N GLY A 7 2.93 -10.52 -5.85
CA GLY A 7 3.14 -10.33 -4.41
C GLY A 7 2.26 -11.25 -3.55
N SER A 8 2.88 -11.90 -2.58
CA SER A 8 2.41 -13.15 -1.97
C SER A 8 1.48 -13.01 -0.75
N ARG A 9 0.86 -11.85 -0.49
CA ARG A 9 -0.08 -11.69 0.66
C ARG A 9 -1.54 -11.52 0.28
N GLU A 10 -1.88 -10.68 -0.69
CA GLU A 10 -3.26 -10.52 -1.17
C GLU A 10 -3.76 -11.78 -1.90
N LEU A 11 -2.89 -12.42 -2.70
CA LEU A 11 -3.16 -13.73 -3.29
C LEU A 11 -3.22 -14.86 -2.25
N ARG A 12 -2.48 -14.76 -1.13
CA ARG A 12 -2.64 -15.71 -0.02
C ARG A 12 -3.96 -15.48 0.67
N TRP A 13 -4.35 -14.26 0.99
CA TRP A 13 -5.65 -13.95 1.61
C TRP A 13 -6.81 -14.48 0.76
N ALA A 14 -6.87 -14.14 -0.52
CA ALA A 14 -7.97 -14.57 -1.36
C ALA A 14 -8.03 -16.08 -1.69
N CYS A 15 -6.88 -16.71 -1.93
CA CYS A 15 -6.83 -18.16 -2.11
C CYS A 15 -7.18 -18.88 -0.80
N LEU A 16 -6.70 -18.37 0.35
CA LEU A 16 -7.04 -18.90 1.67
C LEU A 16 -8.54 -18.73 1.97
N HIS A 17 -9.20 -17.67 1.51
CA HIS A 17 -10.64 -17.45 1.76
C HIS A 17 -11.53 -18.34 0.89
N ARG A 18 -11.23 -18.50 -0.41
CA ARG A 18 -11.97 -19.45 -1.25
C ARG A 18 -11.76 -20.89 -0.81
N GLU A 19 -10.53 -21.25 -0.45
CA GLU A 19 -10.21 -22.57 0.08
C GLU A 19 -10.83 -22.79 1.48
N ALA A 20 -10.83 -21.77 2.35
CA ALA A 20 -11.51 -21.83 3.65
C ALA A 20 -13.03 -21.97 3.47
N LEU A 21 -13.66 -21.22 2.56
CA LEU A 21 -15.08 -21.37 2.23
C LEU A 21 -15.38 -22.77 1.68
N TYR A 22 -14.51 -23.30 0.81
CA TYR A 22 -14.63 -24.66 0.29
C TYR A 22 -14.54 -25.72 1.39
N ARG A 23 -13.69 -25.51 2.40
CA ARG A 23 -13.54 -26.42 3.55
C ARG A 23 -14.67 -26.26 4.57
N ALA A 24 -15.20 -25.05 4.76
CA ALA A 24 -16.20 -24.72 5.76
C ALA A 24 -17.64 -25.00 5.31
N LEU A 25 -17.90 -24.97 4.00
CA LEU A 25 -19.24 -25.18 3.44
C LEU A 25 -19.42 -26.63 2.95
N PRO A 26 -20.64 -27.20 3.05
CA PRO A 26 -20.96 -28.44 2.36
C PRO A 26 -20.68 -28.31 0.86
N ARG A 27 -20.04 -29.33 0.26
CA ARG A 27 -19.66 -29.32 -1.17
C ARG A 27 -20.81 -28.98 -2.13
N SER A 28 -22.02 -29.43 -1.80
CA SER A 28 -23.24 -29.13 -2.56
C SER A 28 -23.61 -27.64 -2.49
N VAL A 29 -23.50 -27.01 -1.32
CA VAL A 29 -23.75 -25.58 -1.12
C VAL A 29 -22.73 -24.75 -1.90
N PHE A 30 -21.44 -25.10 -1.78
CA PHE A 30 -20.37 -24.42 -2.50
C PHE A 30 -20.54 -24.52 -4.03
N ARG A 31 -20.90 -25.70 -4.55
CA ARG A 31 -21.11 -25.89 -5.99
C ARG A 31 -22.26 -25.04 -6.52
N HIS A 32 -23.40 -25.01 -5.83
CA HIS A 32 -24.53 -24.16 -6.23
C HIS A 32 -24.20 -22.67 -6.12
N ALA A 33 -23.44 -22.27 -5.09
CA ALA A 33 -22.96 -20.91 -4.96
C ALA A 33 -22.08 -20.49 -6.14
N ALA A 34 -21.15 -21.35 -6.57
CA ALA A 34 -20.35 -21.11 -7.75
C ALA A 34 -21.20 -21.06 -9.03
N ASP A 35 -22.21 -21.92 -9.16
CA ASP A 35 -23.14 -21.87 -10.30
C ASP A 35 -23.92 -20.55 -10.38
N TYR A 36 -24.37 -20.02 -9.24
CA TYR A 36 -25.00 -18.70 -9.19
C TYR A 36 -24.09 -17.59 -9.74
N LEU A 37 -22.79 -17.62 -9.40
CA LEU A 37 -21.84 -16.63 -9.90
C LEU A 37 -21.49 -16.83 -11.38
N LEU A 38 -21.32 -18.08 -11.82
CA LEU A 38 -21.04 -18.41 -13.22
C LEU A 38 -22.16 -17.99 -14.18
N ASN A 39 -23.40 -17.95 -13.70
CA ASN A 39 -24.57 -17.53 -14.47
C ASN A 39 -24.96 -16.06 -14.20
N ASP A 40 -24.07 -15.25 -13.61
CA ASP A 40 -24.29 -13.83 -13.30
C ASP A 40 -25.58 -13.54 -12.52
N ARG A 41 -26.03 -14.49 -11.69
CA ARG A 41 -27.30 -14.39 -10.95
C ARG A 41 -27.22 -13.45 -9.74
N LEU A 42 -26.02 -13.06 -9.31
CA LEU A 42 -25.84 -12.05 -8.26
C LEU A 42 -25.85 -10.65 -8.90
N SER A 43 -27.05 -10.09 -9.05
CA SER A 43 -27.29 -8.88 -9.85
C SER A 43 -26.87 -7.58 -9.16
N HIS A 44 -26.85 -7.53 -7.83
CA HIS A 44 -26.42 -6.37 -7.06
C HIS A 44 -25.59 -6.79 -5.85
N ARG A 45 -24.60 -5.97 -5.50
CA ARG A 45 -23.66 -6.21 -4.41
C ARG A 45 -23.34 -4.89 -3.70
N LEU A 46 -23.46 -4.90 -2.39
CA LEU A 46 -23.26 -3.74 -1.55
C LEU A 46 -22.42 -4.11 -0.34
N GLU A 47 -21.48 -3.24 0.01
CA GLU A 47 -20.72 -3.30 1.24
C GLU A 47 -21.01 -2.05 2.07
N LEU A 48 -21.45 -2.26 3.32
CA LEU A 48 -21.85 -1.19 4.23
C LEU A 48 -20.73 -0.93 5.26
N PRO A 49 -20.01 0.20 5.23
CA PRO A 49 -19.09 0.60 6.30
C PRO A 49 -19.84 1.14 7.54
N PRO A 50 -19.21 1.21 8.74
CA PRO A 50 -17.81 0.88 9.07
C PRO A 50 -17.55 -0.59 9.42
N ASP A 51 -18.59 -1.35 9.79
CA ASP A 51 -18.51 -2.81 9.97
C ASP A 51 -19.03 -3.45 8.69
N PRO A 52 -18.20 -4.11 7.85
CA PRO A 52 -18.56 -4.45 6.48
C PRO A 52 -19.73 -5.44 6.45
N VAL A 53 -20.96 -4.93 6.38
CA VAL A 53 -22.12 -5.77 6.10
C VAL A 53 -22.19 -5.92 4.59
N LEU A 54 -22.01 -7.16 4.14
CA LEU A 54 -22.20 -7.56 2.76
C LEU A 54 -23.70 -7.78 2.53
N LEU A 55 -24.23 -7.20 1.47
CA LEU A 55 -25.62 -7.37 1.06
C LEU A 55 -25.65 -7.64 -0.46
N GLY A 56 -26.49 -8.58 -0.88
CA GLY A 56 -26.63 -8.92 -2.29
C GLY A 56 -28.07 -9.12 -2.72
N ARG A 57 -28.34 -8.93 -4.01
CA ARG A 57 -29.57 -9.37 -4.67
C ARG A 57 -29.22 -10.52 -5.59
N LEU A 58 -29.79 -11.68 -5.34
CA LEU A 58 -29.46 -12.91 -6.06
C LEU A 58 -30.72 -13.51 -6.70
N GLU A 59 -30.67 -13.75 -7.99
CA GLU A 59 -31.73 -14.37 -8.79
C GLU A 59 -31.63 -15.90 -8.69
N GLY A 60 -32.30 -16.45 -7.69
CA GLY A 60 -32.46 -17.89 -7.49
C GLY A 60 -33.26 -18.56 -8.61
N TYR A 61 -33.29 -19.90 -8.62
CA TYR A 61 -34.10 -20.64 -9.58
C TYR A 61 -35.62 -20.50 -9.35
N SER A 62 -36.04 -20.12 -8.14
CA SER A 62 -37.44 -20.01 -7.74
C SER A 62 -37.86 -18.60 -7.32
N GLY A 63 -37.00 -17.59 -7.51
CA GLY A 63 -37.29 -16.21 -7.11
C GLY A 63 -36.03 -15.39 -6.82
N VAL A 64 -36.23 -14.17 -6.33
CA VAL A 64 -35.15 -13.27 -5.92
C VAL A 64 -34.90 -13.45 -4.42
N HIS A 65 -33.63 -13.51 -4.04
CA HIS A 65 -33.17 -13.68 -2.66
C HIS A 65 -32.24 -12.54 -2.26
N VAL A 66 -32.32 -12.17 -0.98
CA VAL A 66 -31.46 -11.15 -0.37
C VAL A 66 -30.54 -11.79 0.67
N PRO A 67 -29.38 -12.34 0.25
CA PRO A 67 -28.35 -12.73 1.20
C PRO A 67 -27.70 -11.51 1.85
N SER A 68 -27.39 -11.63 3.14
CA SER A 68 -26.57 -10.67 3.88
C SER A 68 -25.53 -11.41 4.70
N CYS A 69 -24.30 -10.91 4.80
CA CYS A 69 -23.27 -11.49 5.65
C CYS A 69 -22.48 -10.40 6.38
N ARG A 70 -22.14 -10.65 7.65
CA ARG A 70 -21.33 -9.79 8.49
C ARG A 70 -20.09 -10.57 8.94
N PRO A 71 -18.89 -10.23 8.43
CA PRO A 71 -17.63 -10.69 9.00
C PRO A 71 -17.45 -10.11 10.40
N ALA A 72 -16.94 -10.91 11.32
CA ALA A 72 -16.55 -10.48 12.66
C ALA A 72 -15.02 -10.40 12.75
N ALA A 73 -14.53 -9.65 13.75
CA ALA A 73 -13.10 -9.42 13.96
C ALA A 73 -12.29 -10.70 14.26
N ASP A 74 -12.96 -11.75 14.75
CA ASP A 74 -12.37 -13.07 15.03
C ASP A 74 -12.29 -13.98 13.78
N GLY A 75 -12.68 -13.46 12.61
CA GLY A 75 -12.71 -14.21 11.35
C GLY A 75 -13.97 -15.07 11.18
N SER A 76 -14.89 -15.09 12.15
CA SER A 76 -16.19 -15.72 11.96
C SER A 76 -17.07 -14.87 11.04
N VAL A 77 -18.05 -15.51 10.40
CA VAL A 77 -18.99 -14.83 9.50
C VAL A 77 -20.41 -15.23 9.85
N GLN A 78 -21.25 -14.23 10.14
CA GLN A 78 -22.67 -14.42 10.34
C GLN A 78 -23.40 -14.07 9.05
N CYS A 79 -24.00 -15.05 8.40
CA CYS A 79 -24.85 -14.78 7.25
C CYS A 79 -26.32 -14.72 7.66
N ARG A 80 -27.20 -14.35 6.72
CA ARG A 80 -28.66 -14.56 6.70
C ARG A 80 -29.11 -14.57 5.23
N CYS A 81 -30.16 -15.30 4.91
CA CYS A 81 -30.85 -15.24 3.60
C CYS A 81 -32.35 -15.52 3.74
N ASP A 82 -33.16 -14.78 3.01
CA ASP A 82 -34.63 -14.82 3.03
C ASP A 82 -35.23 -16.13 2.48
N CYS A 83 -34.40 -17.04 1.97
CA CYS A 83 -34.82 -18.37 1.51
C CYS A 83 -35.32 -19.32 2.61
N GLY A 84 -35.35 -18.89 3.88
CA GLY A 84 -35.89 -19.65 5.02
C GLY A 84 -35.05 -20.83 5.50
N ARG A 85 -33.87 -21.08 4.92
CA ARG A 85 -33.00 -22.19 5.33
C ARG A 85 -32.16 -21.85 6.56
N PRO A 86 -32.01 -22.77 7.54
CA PRO A 86 -30.99 -22.64 8.56
C PRO A 86 -29.61 -22.72 7.89
N GLN A 87 -28.72 -21.81 8.25
CA GLN A 87 -27.47 -21.54 7.54
C GLN A 87 -26.45 -22.68 7.57
N PRO A 88 -25.50 -22.74 6.60
CA PRO A 88 -25.34 -21.83 5.45
C PRO A 88 -26.07 -22.31 4.16
N CYS A 89 -26.75 -21.39 3.46
CA CYS A 89 -27.40 -21.65 2.17
C CYS A 89 -26.52 -21.22 0.97
N ALA A 90 -26.87 -21.69 -0.23
CA ALA A 90 -26.12 -21.38 -1.46
C ALA A 90 -26.12 -19.88 -1.81
N HIS A 91 -27.16 -19.13 -1.45
CA HIS A 91 -27.23 -17.68 -1.74
C HIS A 91 -26.24 -16.88 -0.89
N SER A 92 -26.19 -17.14 0.42
CA SER A 92 -25.20 -16.52 1.30
C SER A 92 -23.77 -16.95 0.95
N ALA A 93 -23.59 -18.21 0.58
CA ALA A 93 -22.30 -18.70 0.09
C ALA A 93 -21.87 -18.03 -1.23
N ALA A 94 -22.79 -17.74 -2.15
CA ALA A 94 -22.49 -17.01 -3.39
C ALA A 94 -22.03 -15.57 -3.10
N LEU A 95 -22.70 -14.88 -2.17
CA LEU A 95 -22.29 -13.54 -1.72
C LEU A 95 -20.88 -13.54 -1.11
N LEU A 96 -20.57 -14.51 -0.25
CA LEU A 96 -19.24 -14.65 0.35
C LEU A 96 -18.16 -15.00 -0.68
N LEU A 97 -18.49 -15.88 -1.62
CA LEU A 97 -17.56 -16.25 -2.69
C LEU A 97 -17.27 -15.05 -3.60
N ALA A 98 -18.28 -14.24 -3.94
CA ALA A 98 -18.09 -13.01 -4.70
C ALA A 98 -17.22 -12.00 -3.94
N HIS A 99 -17.39 -11.86 -2.62
CA HIS A 99 -16.53 -11.03 -1.78
C HIS A 99 -15.09 -11.53 -1.75
N ALA A 100 -14.88 -12.83 -1.59
CA ALA A 100 -13.56 -13.44 -1.64
C ALA A 100 -12.88 -13.26 -3.01
N GLU A 101 -13.62 -13.35 -4.12
CA GLU A 101 -13.10 -13.12 -5.48
C GLU A 101 -12.77 -11.66 -5.75
N ALA A 102 -13.59 -10.73 -5.24
CA ALA A 102 -13.29 -9.29 -5.27
C ALA A 102 -12.01 -8.97 -4.49
N ALA A 103 -11.86 -9.51 -3.27
CA ALA A 103 -10.64 -9.37 -2.47
C ALA A 103 -9.40 -10.03 -3.13
N ALA A 104 -9.61 -10.98 -4.05
CA ALA A 104 -8.56 -11.66 -4.82
C ALA A 104 -7.97 -10.87 -5.99
N GLY A 105 -8.51 -9.68 -6.26
CA GLY A 105 -8.19 -8.93 -7.48
C GLY A 105 -8.65 -9.63 -8.77
N ARG A 106 -9.52 -10.65 -8.68
CA ARG A 106 -10.07 -11.39 -9.83
C ARG A 106 -11.56 -11.14 -10.08
N GLY A 107 -12.25 -10.46 -9.17
CA GLY A 107 -13.69 -10.22 -9.23
C GLY A 107 -14.08 -8.76 -9.39
N THR A 108 -15.33 -8.54 -9.80
CA THR A 108 -15.98 -7.23 -9.79
C THR A 108 -16.18 -6.77 -8.33
N PRO A 109 -15.76 -5.55 -7.96
CA PRO A 109 -15.80 -5.07 -6.58
C PRO A 109 -17.21 -4.68 -6.10
N PHE A 110 -17.33 -4.53 -4.78
CA PHE A 110 -18.57 -4.13 -4.11
C PHE A 110 -18.75 -2.61 -4.18
N VAL A 111 -20.01 -2.19 -4.34
CA VAL A 111 -20.39 -0.78 -4.24
C VAL A 111 -20.44 -0.38 -2.77
N ASP A 112 -19.81 0.73 -2.40
CA ASP A 112 -19.92 1.30 -1.06
C ASP A 112 -21.21 2.13 -0.98
N ALA A 113 -22.05 1.83 0.01
CA ALA A 113 -23.32 2.52 0.17
C ALA A 113 -23.17 4.01 0.54
N GLY A 114 -22.04 4.42 1.13
CA GLY A 114 -21.71 5.82 1.37
C GLY A 114 -21.48 6.63 0.09
N GLN A 115 -21.43 5.97 -1.08
CA GLN A 115 -21.27 6.60 -2.39
C GLN A 115 -22.55 6.59 -3.22
N LEU A 116 -23.62 5.99 -2.71
CA LEU A 116 -24.94 6.11 -3.32
C LEU A 116 -25.50 7.47 -2.95
N VAL A 117 -25.78 8.32 -3.94
CA VAL A 117 -26.65 9.48 -3.76
C VAL A 117 -28.09 8.96 -3.67
N LEU A 118 -28.39 8.28 -2.57
CA LEU A 118 -29.76 7.95 -2.22
C LEU A 118 -30.39 9.24 -1.70
N PRO A 119 -31.48 9.74 -2.32
CA PRO A 119 -32.18 10.90 -1.78
C PRO A 119 -32.66 10.55 -0.36
N ASP A 120 -32.04 11.16 0.65
CA ASP A 120 -32.42 11.22 2.07
C ASP A 120 -32.92 9.92 2.75
N LEU A 121 -32.59 8.75 2.20
CA LEU A 121 -32.89 7.49 2.83
C LEU A 121 -31.77 7.19 3.83
N PRO A 122 -32.01 7.27 5.16
CA PRO A 122 -31.04 6.75 6.11
C PRO A 122 -30.81 5.29 5.71
N LEU A 123 -29.56 4.87 5.52
CA LEU A 123 -29.16 3.48 5.29
C LEU A 123 -28.97 2.80 6.66
N PRO A 124 -29.96 2.07 7.20
CA PRO A 124 -29.96 1.65 8.59
C PRO A 124 -29.64 0.16 8.61
N PRO A 125 -28.84 -0.31 9.58
CA PRO A 125 -28.08 -1.56 9.42
C PRO A 125 -28.88 -2.87 9.40
N PHE A 126 -30.22 -2.85 9.31
CA PHE A 126 -31.04 -4.06 9.50
C PHE A 126 -32.45 -4.06 8.88
N TRP A 127 -32.88 -3.03 8.13
CA TRP A 127 -34.32 -2.88 7.80
C TRP A 127 -34.93 -3.85 6.77
N ALA A 128 -34.15 -4.52 5.92
CA ALA A 128 -34.73 -5.27 4.79
C ALA A 128 -35.59 -6.51 5.15
N TRP A 129 -35.74 -6.86 6.44
CA TRP A 129 -36.38 -8.10 6.84
C TRP A 129 -37.58 -7.93 7.79
N ALA A 130 -37.65 -6.81 8.51
CA ALA A 130 -38.64 -6.64 9.58
C ALA A 130 -39.89 -5.88 9.14
N THR A 131 -39.82 -5.06 8.09
CA THR A 131 -40.86 -4.07 7.78
C THR A 131 -41.68 -4.34 6.51
N GLY A 132 -41.36 -5.40 5.75
CA GLY A 132 -42.05 -5.72 4.50
C GLY A 132 -41.85 -4.70 3.36
N THR A 133 -41.03 -3.67 3.59
CA THR A 133 -40.66 -2.67 2.58
C THR A 133 -39.61 -3.25 1.63
N ALA A 134 -39.85 -3.16 0.32
CA ALA A 134 -38.88 -3.57 -0.68
C ALA A 134 -37.61 -2.71 -0.58
N PHE A 135 -36.45 -3.36 -0.54
CA PHE A 135 -35.16 -2.68 -0.59
C PHE A 135 -35.00 -2.03 -1.98
N PRO A 136 -34.54 -0.75 -2.09
CA PRO A 136 -34.50 0.00 -3.34
C PRO A 136 -33.32 -0.43 -4.22
N TRP A 137 -33.37 -1.66 -4.72
CA TRP A 137 -32.31 -2.26 -5.52
C TRP A 137 -32.00 -1.48 -6.79
N GLU A 138 -33.00 -0.81 -7.36
CA GLU A 138 -32.88 0.06 -8.52
C GLU A 138 -31.92 1.24 -8.31
N ALA A 139 -31.71 1.65 -7.06
CA ALA A 139 -30.79 2.73 -6.74
C ALA A 139 -29.35 2.24 -6.56
N ILE A 140 -29.12 0.92 -6.52
CA ILE A 140 -27.77 0.35 -6.52
C ILE A 140 -27.34 0.10 -7.97
N PRO A 141 -26.21 0.68 -8.42
CA PRO A 141 -25.66 0.38 -9.73
C PRO A 141 -25.37 -1.12 -9.87
N ARG A 142 -25.80 -1.71 -10.99
CA ARG A 142 -25.47 -3.11 -11.34
C ARG A 142 -23.99 -3.31 -11.64
N GLU A 143 -23.38 -2.27 -12.21
CA GLU A 143 -21.97 -2.26 -12.53
C GLU A 143 -21.17 -1.54 -11.44
N PRO A 144 -19.96 -2.02 -11.12
CA PRO A 144 -19.08 -1.30 -10.21
C PRO A 144 -18.69 0.06 -10.81
N PRO A 145 -18.40 1.06 -9.96
CA PRO A 145 -17.98 2.37 -10.40
C PRO A 145 -16.71 2.30 -11.26
N TRP A 146 -16.50 3.32 -12.10
CA TRP A 146 -15.41 3.33 -13.09
C TRP A 146 -14.02 3.09 -12.47
N TYR A 147 -13.73 3.64 -11.29
CA TYR A 147 -12.42 3.55 -10.64
C TYR A 147 -12.12 2.15 -10.12
N GLN A 148 -13.14 1.31 -10.04
CA GLN A 148 -13.09 -0.06 -9.53
C GLN A 148 -13.07 -1.10 -10.66
N ARG A 149 -13.12 -0.64 -11.93
CA ARG A 149 -13.04 -1.47 -13.13
C ARG A 149 -11.69 -1.31 -13.79
N ALA A 150 -11.29 -2.27 -14.61
CA ALA A 150 -10.10 -2.12 -15.45
C ALA A 150 -10.21 -0.88 -16.36
N PRO A 151 -9.09 -0.19 -16.66
CA PRO A 151 -9.09 0.90 -17.61
C PRO A 151 -9.43 0.41 -19.02
N GLY A 152 -10.49 0.97 -19.58
CA GLY A 152 -11.03 0.73 -20.92
C GLY A 152 -11.58 2.03 -21.50
N PRO A 153 -12.02 2.07 -22.78
CA PRO A 153 -12.48 3.30 -23.41
C PRO A 153 -13.58 4.03 -22.61
N ASP A 154 -14.61 3.30 -22.21
CA ASP A 154 -15.77 3.87 -21.50
C ASP A 154 -15.44 4.26 -20.07
N THR A 155 -14.65 3.42 -19.37
CA THR A 155 -14.24 3.72 -17.99
C THR A 155 -13.28 4.90 -17.93
N ARG A 156 -12.36 5.05 -18.90
CA ARG A 156 -11.47 6.23 -19.02
C ARG A 156 -12.26 7.50 -19.30
N ALA A 157 -13.28 7.45 -20.16
CA ALA A 157 -14.14 8.60 -20.41
C ALA A 157 -14.84 9.06 -19.11
N ALA A 158 -15.39 8.12 -18.34
CA ALA A 158 -16.00 8.39 -17.04
C ALA A 158 -14.99 8.94 -16.00
N ALA A 159 -13.79 8.35 -15.96
CA ALA A 159 -12.70 8.79 -15.08
C ALA A 159 -12.27 10.23 -15.35
N LEU A 160 -12.09 10.58 -16.62
CA LEU A 160 -11.72 11.93 -17.03
C LEU A 160 -12.85 12.94 -16.81
N ALA A 161 -14.10 12.53 -16.99
CA ALA A 161 -15.24 13.37 -16.65
C ALA A 161 -15.27 13.67 -15.14
N ALA A 162 -15.03 12.66 -14.29
CA ALA A 162 -14.94 12.83 -12.84
C ALA A 162 -13.76 13.73 -12.44
N ALA A 163 -12.57 13.54 -13.06
CA ALA A 163 -11.40 14.38 -12.81
C ALA A 163 -11.63 15.85 -13.21
N ARG A 164 -12.33 16.10 -14.32
CA ARG A 164 -12.73 17.45 -14.74
C ARG A 164 -13.77 18.06 -13.81
N ALA A 165 -14.75 17.28 -13.38
CA ALA A 165 -15.74 17.74 -12.39
C ALA A 165 -15.07 18.12 -11.07
N ALA A 166 -14.05 17.37 -10.66
CA ALA A 166 -13.23 17.68 -9.49
C ALA A 166 -12.44 18.99 -9.61
N ALA A 167 -12.36 19.62 -10.79
CA ALA A 167 -11.86 21.00 -10.88
C ALA A 167 -12.72 22.00 -10.08
N ALA A 168 -14.00 21.69 -9.87
CA ALA A 168 -14.82 22.36 -8.87
C ALA A 168 -14.50 21.80 -7.48
N ALA A 169 -14.19 22.70 -6.53
CA ALA A 169 -13.76 22.32 -5.18
C ALA A 169 -14.78 21.43 -4.43
N GLU A 170 -16.07 21.59 -4.71
CA GLU A 170 -17.16 20.80 -4.11
C GLU A 170 -17.12 19.32 -4.50
N ALA A 171 -16.60 18.99 -5.69
CA ALA A 171 -16.49 17.62 -6.18
C ALA A 171 -15.16 16.93 -5.79
N ALA A 172 -14.22 17.67 -5.20
CA ALA A 172 -12.92 17.15 -4.78
C ALA A 172 -13.00 15.98 -3.78
N PRO A 173 -13.84 16.00 -2.72
CA PRO A 173 -13.90 14.92 -1.74
C PRO A 173 -14.27 13.56 -2.36
N ALA A 174 -15.28 13.57 -3.25
CA ALA A 174 -15.74 12.36 -3.94
C ALA A 174 -14.66 11.81 -4.88
N PHE A 175 -13.97 12.70 -5.60
CA PHE A 175 -12.92 12.29 -6.52
C PHE A 175 -11.67 11.75 -5.80
N VAL A 176 -11.22 12.38 -4.71
CA VAL A 176 -10.10 11.86 -3.91
C VAL A 176 -10.43 10.50 -3.30
N THR A 177 -11.68 10.29 -2.89
CA THR A 177 -12.17 8.98 -2.41
C THR A 177 -12.19 7.94 -3.53
N ALA A 178 -12.51 8.32 -4.76
CA ALA A 178 -12.40 7.43 -5.91
C ALA A 178 -10.94 7.03 -6.20
N LEU A 179 -10.02 7.99 -6.13
CA LEU A 179 -8.58 7.73 -6.33
C LEU A 179 -7.98 6.80 -5.28
N SER A 180 -8.40 6.89 -4.01
CA SER A 180 -7.91 5.99 -2.95
C SER A 180 -8.34 4.53 -3.11
N ARG A 181 -9.34 4.28 -3.97
CA ARG A 181 -9.94 2.96 -4.24
C ARG A 181 -9.77 2.53 -5.69
N LEU A 182 -8.87 3.19 -6.41
CA LEU A 182 -8.62 2.95 -7.81
C LEU A 182 -8.04 1.55 -8.01
N ASP A 183 -8.58 0.77 -8.95
CA ASP A 183 -8.02 -0.52 -9.37
C ASP A 183 -6.56 -0.30 -9.80
N ALA A 184 -5.65 -1.16 -9.32
CA ALA A 184 -4.21 -0.96 -9.48
C ALA A 184 -3.78 -0.74 -10.94
N ARG A 185 -4.49 -1.35 -11.90
CA ARG A 185 -4.20 -1.22 -13.34
C ARG A 185 -4.37 0.21 -13.86
N TRP A 186 -5.13 1.06 -13.19
CA TRP A 186 -5.20 2.47 -13.57
C TRP A 186 -3.90 3.21 -13.35
N TRP A 187 -3.15 2.89 -12.28
CA TRP A 187 -1.86 3.54 -12.02
C TRP A 187 -0.80 3.14 -13.06
N GLU A 188 -1.00 2.00 -13.72
CA GLU A 188 -0.18 1.52 -14.84
C GLU A 188 -0.65 2.09 -16.20
N ASP A 189 -1.87 2.64 -16.28
CA ASP A 189 -2.48 3.15 -17.50
C ASP A 189 -1.95 4.53 -17.87
N ARG A 190 -0.96 4.57 -18.77
CA ARG A 190 -0.33 5.81 -19.24
C ARG A 190 -1.34 6.85 -19.75
N ALA A 191 -2.33 6.43 -20.52
CA ALA A 191 -3.32 7.34 -21.10
C ALA A 191 -4.12 8.07 -20.02
N TRP A 192 -4.50 7.37 -18.95
CA TRP A 192 -5.10 7.95 -17.77
C TRP A 192 -4.13 8.86 -17.00
N THR A 193 -2.93 8.36 -16.65
CA THR A 193 -2.02 9.08 -15.76
C THR A 193 -1.49 10.37 -16.39
N ASP A 194 -1.22 10.33 -17.70
CA ASP A 194 -0.75 11.49 -18.47
C ASP A 194 -1.86 12.55 -18.63
N ALA A 195 -3.13 12.12 -18.70
CA ALA A 195 -4.27 13.03 -18.77
C ALA A 195 -4.70 13.57 -17.39
N LEU A 196 -4.51 12.79 -16.32
CA LEU A 196 -4.87 13.16 -14.95
C LEU A 196 -3.93 14.24 -14.39
N ALA A 197 -2.61 14.11 -14.62
CA ALA A 197 -1.61 15.02 -14.08
C ALA A 197 -1.87 16.52 -14.35
N PRO A 198 -2.11 16.97 -15.61
CA PRO A 198 -2.38 18.38 -15.87
C PRO A 198 -3.70 18.85 -15.24
N LEU A 199 -4.71 17.98 -15.11
CA LEU A 199 -5.97 18.31 -14.43
C LEU A 199 -5.73 18.54 -12.94
N LEU A 200 -4.96 17.67 -12.28
CA LEU A 200 -4.62 17.84 -10.87
C LEU A 200 -3.79 19.10 -10.63
N LEU A 201 -2.79 19.39 -11.46
CA LEU A 201 -1.97 20.61 -11.34
C LEU A 201 -2.81 21.89 -11.34
N VAL A 202 -3.90 21.92 -12.12
CA VAL A 202 -4.79 23.09 -12.22
C VAL A 202 -5.85 23.10 -11.12
N ALA A 203 -6.39 21.94 -10.75
CA ALA A 203 -7.51 21.81 -9.81
C ALA A 203 -7.05 21.90 -8.35
N VAL A 204 -5.99 21.17 -8.00
CA VAL A 204 -5.52 20.97 -6.64
C VAL A 204 -5.28 22.29 -5.89
N PRO A 205 -4.65 23.34 -6.45
CA PRO A 205 -4.44 24.59 -5.72
C PRO A 205 -5.73 25.25 -5.21
N ARG A 206 -6.87 24.95 -5.83
CA ARG A 206 -8.20 25.50 -5.48
C ARG A 206 -8.98 24.61 -4.51
N TRP A 207 -8.51 23.41 -4.22
CA TRP A 207 -9.20 22.48 -3.34
C TRP A 207 -9.07 22.86 -1.86
N PRO A 208 -10.03 22.46 -1.01
CA PRO A 208 -9.90 22.64 0.42
C PRO A 208 -8.67 21.89 0.98
N GLY A 209 -8.12 22.38 2.09
CA GLY A 209 -6.90 21.82 2.70
C GLY A 209 -6.94 20.31 2.98
N PRO A 210 -8.01 19.76 3.59
CA PRO A 210 -8.11 18.34 3.91
C PRO A 210 -8.06 17.43 2.66
N GLU A 211 -8.70 17.84 1.58
CA GLU A 211 -8.81 17.09 0.32
C GLU A 211 -7.47 17.04 -0.40
N ARG A 212 -6.71 18.13 -0.37
CA ARG A 212 -5.32 18.15 -0.86
C ARG A 212 -4.42 17.23 -0.04
N ALA A 213 -4.56 17.24 1.28
CA ALA A 213 -3.79 16.35 2.17
C ALA A 213 -4.12 14.86 1.91
N ARG A 214 -5.42 14.54 1.74
CA ARG A 214 -5.86 13.18 1.38
C ARG A 214 -5.30 12.75 0.02
N LEU A 215 -5.31 13.63 -0.99
CA LEU A 215 -4.68 13.34 -2.28
C LEU A 215 -3.17 13.06 -2.15
N GLY A 216 -2.47 13.84 -1.32
CA GLY A 216 -1.06 13.60 -1.02
C GLY A 216 -0.81 12.20 -0.46
N VAL A 217 -1.64 11.74 0.47
CA VAL A 217 -1.58 10.37 1.01
C VAL A 217 -1.83 9.34 -0.10
N VAL A 218 -2.87 9.53 -0.91
CA VAL A 218 -3.21 8.61 -2.02
C VAL A 218 -2.07 8.47 -3.01
N LEU A 219 -1.52 9.59 -3.49
CA LEU A 219 -0.41 9.56 -4.46
C LEU A 219 0.83 8.90 -3.87
N ALA A 220 1.11 9.14 -2.60
CA ALA A 220 2.30 8.61 -1.96
C ALA A 220 2.17 7.10 -1.64
N MET A 221 0.94 6.57 -1.55
CA MET A 221 0.69 5.12 -1.50
C MET A 221 0.96 4.41 -2.85
N VAL A 222 1.01 5.16 -3.95
CA VAL A 222 1.39 4.63 -5.26
C VAL A 222 2.91 4.55 -5.33
N GLY A 223 3.49 3.37 -5.05
CA GLY A 223 4.93 3.19 -4.86
C GLY A 223 5.81 3.73 -6.00
N ASP A 224 5.44 3.45 -7.26
CA ASP A 224 6.10 4.01 -8.44
C ASP A 224 5.13 4.96 -9.17
N LEU A 225 5.09 6.22 -8.72
CA LEU A 225 4.29 7.24 -9.39
C LEU A 225 4.79 7.47 -10.82
N PRO A 226 3.89 7.45 -11.83
CA PRO A 226 4.22 7.87 -13.18
C PRO A 226 4.85 9.27 -13.19
N PRO A 227 5.86 9.55 -14.05
CA PRO A 227 6.56 10.83 -14.07
C PRO A 227 5.65 12.05 -14.19
N ALA A 228 4.53 11.93 -14.92
CA ALA A 228 3.53 12.98 -15.06
C ALA A 228 2.88 13.35 -13.71
N LEU A 229 2.57 12.36 -12.87
CA LEU A 229 1.97 12.56 -11.55
C LEU A 229 3.00 12.98 -10.50
N ALA A 230 4.26 12.61 -10.67
CA ALA A 230 5.36 13.11 -9.83
C ALA A 230 5.52 14.65 -9.92
N ALA A 231 5.02 15.30 -10.97
CA ALA A 231 5.02 16.76 -11.07
C ALA A 231 3.90 17.43 -10.24
N VAL A 232 2.84 16.72 -9.86
CA VAL A 232 1.74 17.21 -9.01
C VAL A 232 2.19 17.37 -7.55
N VAL A 233 3.21 16.62 -7.18
CA VAL A 233 3.75 16.48 -5.83
C VAL A 233 4.34 17.79 -5.28
N PRO A 234 5.23 18.51 -5.98
CA PRO A 234 5.70 19.82 -5.53
C PRO A 234 4.56 20.83 -5.39
N ALA A 235 3.60 20.83 -6.32
CA ALA A 235 2.44 21.73 -6.28
C ALA A 235 1.52 21.48 -5.08
N LEU A 236 1.47 20.23 -4.60
CA LEU A 236 0.82 19.86 -3.36
C LEU A 236 1.61 20.45 -2.15
N ALA A 237 2.91 20.21 -2.07
CA ALA A 237 3.76 20.70 -0.98
C ALA A 237 3.80 22.23 -0.84
N ASP A 238 3.90 22.96 -1.95
CA ASP A 238 3.94 24.44 -1.97
C ASP A 238 2.60 25.08 -1.57
N ALA A 239 1.48 24.37 -1.75
CA ALA A 239 0.15 24.94 -1.57
C ALA A 239 -0.33 25.01 -0.11
N ASN A 240 0.38 24.40 0.85
CA ASN A 240 0.14 24.65 2.28
C ASN A 240 1.24 24.06 3.22
N PRO A 241 2.09 24.89 3.85
CA PRO A 241 3.05 24.43 4.88
C PRO A 241 2.38 23.92 6.17
N ALA A 242 1.07 24.12 6.34
CA ALA A 242 0.29 23.60 7.48
C ALA A 242 -0.09 22.10 7.37
N TRP A 243 0.44 21.38 6.38
CA TRP A 243 0.09 19.97 6.10
C TRP A 243 0.68 18.95 7.05
N ALA A 244 1.77 19.28 7.74
CA ALA A 244 2.45 18.35 8.61
C ALA A 244 1.47 17.67 9.59
N PRO A 245 0.59 18.37 10.36
CA PRO A 245 -0.22 17.72 11.38
C PRO A 245 -1.30 16.77 10.84
N ALA A 246 -2.00 17.12 9.76
CA ALA A 246 -3.11 16.31 9.23
C ALA A 246 -2.62 15.07 8.45
N VAL A 247 -1.52 15.23 7.69
CA VAL A 247 -0.82 14.10 7.05
C VAL A 247 -0.19 13.21 8.12
N LEU A 248 0.38 13.79 9.20
CA LEU A 248 0.86 13.04 10.37
C LEU A 248 -0.27 12.28 11.09
N GLU A 249 -1.47 12.84 11.21
CA GLU A 249 -2.56 12.13 11.89
C GLU A 249 -3.16 10.99 11.04
N ALA A 250 -3.15 11.13 9.72
CA ALA A 250 -3.53 10.06 8.79
C ALA A 250 -2.47 8.94 8.76
N LEU A 251 -1.19 9.32 8.72
CA LEU A 251 -0.06 8.40 8.83
C LEU A 251 -0.02 7.71 10.19
N ALA A 252 -0.28 8.41 11.31
CA ALA A 252 -0.35 7.80 12.64
C ALA A 252 -1.40 6.70 12.73
N ARG A 253 -2.59 6.92 12.15
CA ARG A 253 -3.66 5.93 12.08
C ARG A 253 -3.30 4.72 11.21
N ALA A 254 -2.59 4.94 10.10
CA ALA A 254 -2.05 3.87 9.27
C ALA A 254 -0.94 3.07 9.99
N LEU A 255 -0.11 3.75 10.79
CA LEU A 255 0.99 3.15 11.56
C LEU A 255 0.53 2.33 12.77
N THR A 256 -0.62 2.65 13.35
CA THR A 256 -1.26 1.80 14.38
C THR A 256 -1.94 0.55 13.81
N GLY A 257 -1.99 0.41 12.48
CA GLY A 257 -2.45 -0.78 11.77
C GLY A 257 -1.44 -1.95 11.82
N ASP A 258 -1.71 -2.99 11.04
CA ASP A 258 -0.87 -4.19 10.95
C ASP A 258 0.52 -3.91 10.32
N GLY A 259 1.40 -4.92 10.33
CA GLY A 259 2.77 -4.79 9.82
C GLY A 259 2.89 -4.54 8.31
N GLU A 260 1.81 -4.64 7.53
CA GLU A 260 1.80 -4.35 6.09
C GLU A 260 1.54 -2.87 5.84
N ALA A 261 0.58 -2.29 6.57
CA ALA A 261 0.35 -0.86 6.60
C ALA A 261 1.60 -0.08 7.05
N ARG A 262 2.35 -0.59 8.04
CA ARG A 262 3.62 0.02 8.49
C ARG A 262 4.71 0.01 7.42
N ARG A 263 4.82 -1.05 6.63
CA ARG A 263 5.83 -1.15 5.56
C ARG A 263 5.48 -0.28 4.34
N ALA A 264 4.20 -0.14 4.02
CA ALA A 264 3.72 0.76 2.98
C ALA A 264 3.96 2.24 3.31
N VAL A 265 4.09 2.57 4.60
CA VAL A 265 4.37 3.93 5.08
C VAL A 265 5.85 4.30 5.03
N GLY A 266 6.78 3.35 5.03
CA GLY A 266 8.23 3.62 4.97
C GLY A 266 8.64 4.58 3.83
N PRO A 267 8.20 4.35 2.58
CA PRO A 267 8.43 5.28 1.47
C PRO A 267 7.85 6.69 1.69
N LEU A 268 6.71 6.82 2.39
CA LEU A 268 6.05 8.10 2.70
C LEU A 268 6.92 8.99 3.61
N LEU A 269 7.67 8.37 4.53
CA LEU A 269 8.56 9.07 5.46
C LEU A 269 9.87 9.49 4.78
N THR A 270 10.28 8.80 3.70
CA THR A 270 11.45 9.16 2.89
C THR A 270 11.23 10.41 2.04
N TRP A 271 9.96 10.79 1.84
CA TRP A 271 9.55 11.67 0.76
C TRP A 271 9.68 13.17 1.04
N SER A 272 9.94 13.61 2.28
CA SER A 272 10.38 15.00 2.45
C SER A 272 11.00 15.32 3.81
N GLU A 273 12.31 15.11 3.93
CA GLU A 273 13.09 15.74 5.00
C GLU A 273 13.09 17.29 4.87
N ALA A 274 12.86 17.83 3.65
CA ALA A 274 12.80 19.27 3.39
C ALA A 274 11.40 19.91 3.50
N ALA A 275 10.31 19.17 3.23
CA ALA A 275 8.96 19.75 3.18
C ALA A 275 8.23 19.80 4.54
N TRP A 276 8.76 19.12 5.57
CA TRP A 276 8.05 18.94 6.84
C TRP A 276 8.42 19.99 7.89
N GLY A 277 9.50 20.73 7.65
CA GLY A 277 10.04 21.72 8.57
C GLY A 277 10.43 21.13 9.94
N PRO A 278 10.81 22.00 10.90
CA PRO A 278 11.26 21.56 12.23
C PRO A 278 10.18 20.81 13.04
N ALA A 279 8.91 21.21 12.88
CA ALA A 279 7.79 20.61 13.63
C ALA A 279 7.45 19.20 13.16
N GLY A 280 7.49 18.94 11.85
CA GLY A 280 7.27 17.59 11.30
C GLY A 280 8.42 16.64 11.62
N ALA A 281 9.67 17.13 11.60
CA ALA A 281 10.85 16.37 12.01
C ALA A 281 10.78 15.91 13.48
N ALA A 282 10.35 16.79 14.40
CA ALA A 282 10.18 16.44 15.82
C ALA A 282 9.12 15.35 16.05
N ARG A 283 8.07 15.32 15.23
CA ARG A 283 6.98 14.35 15.35
C ARG A 283 7.29 13.01 14.66
N LEU A 284 8.09 13.02 13.60
CA LEU A 284 8.72 11.83 13.04
C LEU A 284 9.64 11.15 14.06
N ALA A 285 10.43 11.94 14.79
CA ALA A 285 11.33 11.44 15.82
C ALA A 285 10.59 10.67 16.94
N SER A 286 9.43 11.16 17.38
CA SER A 286 8.65 10.47 18.41
C SER A 286 8.02 9.17 17.92
N TRP A 287 7.79 9.01 16.61
CA TRP A 287 7.26 7.76 16.06
C TRP A 287 8.30 6.66 15.93
N TRP A 288 9.56 6.99 15.66
CA TRP A 288 10.63 5.99 15.67
C TRP A 288 10.86 5.37 17.04
N GLU A 289 10.57 6.11 18.12
CA GLU A 289 10.61 5.53 19.47
C GLU A 289 9.43 4.59 19.73
N LEU A 290 8.28 4.82 19.09
CA LEU A 290 7.09 3.99 19.21
C LEU A 290 7.10 2.79 18.27
N VAL A 291 7.73 2.91 17.10
CA VAL A 291 7.78 1.88 16.04
C VAL A 291 9.18 1.86 15.41
N PRO A 292 10.16 1.16 16.04
CA PRO A 292 11.53 1.08 15.54
C PRO A 292 11.64 0.51 14.12
N ASP A 293 10.71 -0.35 13.72
CA ASP A 293 10.66 -0.99 12.40
C ASP A 293 10.44 -0.02 11.23
N LEU A 294 10.12 1.26 11.50
CA LEU A 294 9.96 2.29 10.47
C LEU A 294 11.28 2.82 9.92
N ASP A 295 12.35 2.74 10.71
CA ASP A 295 13.70 3.06 10.28
C ASP A 295 14.66 2.05 10.92
N PRO A 296 14.58 0.77 10.50
CA PRO A 296 15.30 -0.32 11.15
C PRO A 296 16.83 -0.16 11.05
N TRP A 297 17.30 0.70 10.15
CA TRP A 297 18.71 1.00 9.92
C TRP A 297 19.13 2.38 10.46
N GLY A 298 18.21 3.14 11.09
CA GLY A 298 18.49 4.47 11.64
C GLY A 298 18.93 5.51 10.60
N LEU A 299 18.73 5.24 9.30
CA LEU A 299 19.25 6.07 8.21
C LEU A 299 18.52 7.41 8.13
N HIS A 300 17.21 7.41 8.31
CA HIS A 300 16.39 8.60 8.26
C HIS A 300 16.56 9.45 9.52
N ARG A 301 16.61 8.79 10.68
CA ARG A 301 16.90 9.44 11.95
C ARG A 301 18.28 10.12 11.93
N ALA A 302 19.28 9.47 11.36
CA ALA A 302 20.60 10.05 11.19
C ALA A 302 20.60 11.29 10.28
N ARG A 303 19.85 11.28 9.16
CA ARG A 303 19.74 12.46 8.28
C ARG A 303 19.04 13.64 8.96
N LEU A 304 17.96 13.40 9.71
CA LEU A 304 17.30 14.46 10.47
C LEU A 304 18.20 15.05 11.55
N LEU A 305 18.98 14.22 12.24
CA LEU A 305 19.96 14.70 13.21
C LEU A 305 21.03 15.58 12.54
N GLN A 306 21.51 15.21 11.35
CA GLN A 306 22.44 16.05 10.58
C GLN A 306 21.79 17.39 10.16
N ALA A 307 20.58 17.35 9.60
CA ALA A 307 19.85 18.55 9.20
C ALA A 307 19.55 19.49 10.38
N ALA A 308 19.36 18.92 11.57
CA ALA A 308 19.17 19.67 12.82
C ALA A 308 20.49 20.18 13.44
N GLY A 309 21.63 20.04 12.77
CA GLY A 309 22.93 20.46 13.27
C GLY A 309 23.48 19.60 14.40
N ARG A 310 23.05 18.32 14.49
CA ARG A 310 23.47 17.33 15.50
C ARG A 310 24.20 16.13 14.87
N PRO A 311 25.29 16.35 14.10
CA PRO A 311 25.98 15.28 13.38
C PRO A 311 26.60 14.21 14.30
N ASP A 312 27.03 14.56 15.51
CA ASP A 312 27.60 13.59 16.46
C ASP A 312 26.58 12.55 16.93
N GLU A 313 25.31 12.95 17.06
CA GLU A 313 24.23 12.02 17.39
C GLU A 313 23.87 11.12 16.22
N ALA A 314 23.87 11.68 15.00
CA ALA A 314 23.69 10.90 13.79
C ALA A 314 24.76 9.82 13.67
N ARG A 315 26.02 10.20 13.94
CA ARG A 315 27.16 9.29 13.98
C ARG A 315 26.96 8.18 15.00
N ARG A 316 26.69 8.52 16.28
CA ARG A 316 26.49 7.52 17.35
C ARG A 316 25.38 6.53 17.03
N LEU A 317 24.28 7.02 16.44
CA LEU A 317 23.17 6.17 16.01
C LEU A 317 23.62 5.16 14.94
N LEU A 318 24.26 5.63 13.88
CA LEU A 318 24.71 4.79 12.76
C LEU A 318 25.81 3.81 13.19
N GLU A 319 26.72 4.22 14.09
CA GLU A 319 27.73 3.32 14.68
C GLU A 319 27.07 2.18 15.48
N ALA A 320 26.06 2.49 16.29
CA ALA A 320 25.33 1.47 17.05
C ALA A 320 24.61 0.48 16.12
N VAL A 321 23.96 0.97 15.06
CA VAL A 321 23.30 0.12 14.07
C VAL A 321 24.31 -0.73 13.30
N TYR A 322 25.43 -0.15 12.88
CA TYR A 322 26.47 -0.87 12.15
C TYR A 322 27.14 -1.93 13.03
N ALA A 323 27.37 -1.66 14.31
CA ALA A 323 27.91 -2.64 15.25
C ALA A 323 26.97 -3.84 15.42
N ALA A 324 25.66 -3.60 15.45
CA ALA A 324 24.65 -4.67 15.50
C ALA A 324 24.51 -5.41 14.15
N HIS A 325 24.77 -4.72 13.04
CA HIS A 325 24.56 -5.23 11.68
C HIS A 325 25.68 -4.82 10.71
N PRO A 326 26.89 -5.41 10.82
CA PRO A 326 28.06 -5.01 10.01
C PRO A 326 27.89 -5.18 8.50
N GLN A 327 26.93 -6.02 8.08
CA GLN A 327 26.56 -6.29 6.69
C GLN A 327 25.68 -5.20 6.06
N ALA A 328 25.19 -4.22 6.83
CA ALA A 328 24.30 -3.18 6.34
C ALA A 328 25.08 -2.12 5.53
N ALA A 329 25.35 -2.40 4.25
CA ALA A 329 26.11 -1.53 3.37
C ALA A 329 25.60 -0.08 3.31
N ALA A 330 24.27 0.11 3.37
CA ALA A 330 23.65 1.44 3.37
C ALA A 330 24.00 2.27 4.63
N VAL A 331 24.07 1.63 5.81
CA VAL A 331 24.48 2.28 7.07
C VAL A 331 25.93 2.70 7.00
N ARG A 332 26.80 1.85 6.46
CA ARG A 332 28.21 2.16 6.24
C ARG A 332 28.39 3.38 5.33
N GLN A 333 27.67 3.43 4.21
CA GLN A 333 27.71 4.57 3.29
C GLN A 333 27.24 5.87 3.94
N ALA A 334 26.20 5.81 4.76
CA ALA A 334 25.71 6.98 5.49
C ALA A 334 26.67 7.45 6.60
N LEU A 335 27.49 6.55 7.15
CA LEU A 335 28.45 6.86 8.19
C LEU A 335 29.72 7.53 7.65
N LEU A 336 30.20 7.15 6.46
CA LEU A 336 31.47 7.63 5.88
C LEU A 336 31.62 9.17 5.84
N PRO A 337 30.60 9.97 5.49
CA PRO A 337 30.71 11.44 5.49
C PRO A 337 30.81 12.05 6.89
N LEU A 338 30.49 11.29 7.95
CA LEU A 338 30.48 11.74 9.35
C LEU A 338 31.76 11.42 10.12
N LEU A 339 32.71 10.75 9.47
CA LEU A 339 33.95 10.27 10.07
C LEU A 339 35.15 11.07 9.56
N SER A 340 36.15 11.25 10.41
CA SER A 340 37.46 11.71 9.95
C SER A 340 38.09 10.69 8.99
N PRO A 341 39.08 11.09 8.17
CA PRO A 341 39.75 10.17 7.25
C PRO A 341 40.33 8.92 7.94
N GLU A 342 40.85 9.07 9.15
CA GLU A 342 41.41 7.99 9.96
C GLU A 342 40.32 7.04 10.46
N GLU A 343 39.21 7.58 10.97
CA GLU A 343 38.07 6.79 11.46
C GLU A 343 37.30 6.09 10.33
N ALA A 344 37.32 6.66 9.11
CA ALA A 344 36.66 6.10 7.94
C ALA A 344 37.41 4.89 7.35
N LEU A 345 38.70 4.72 7.67
CA LEU A 345 39.57 3.71 7.05
C LEU A 345 39.03 2.27 7.20
N PRO A 346 38.60 1.78 8.39
CA PRO A 346 38.05 0.43 8.54
C PRO A 346 36.78 0.21 7.69
N TYR A 347 35.93 1.23 7.56
CA TYR A 347 34.70 1.17 6.78
C TYR A 347 34.97 1.15 5.28
N ARG A 348 35.94 1.94 4.80
CA ARG A 348 36.35 1.92 3.38
C ARG A 348 37.03 0.62 2.99
N VAL A 349 37.82 0.05 3.90
CA VAL A 349 38.40 -1.30 3.73
C VAL A 349 37.29 -2.35 3.60
N ALA A 350 36.30 -2.32 4.51
CA ALA A 350 35.15 -3.22 4.44
C ALA A 350 34.37 -3.07 3.12
N GLU A 351 34.17 -1.83 2.64
CA GLU A 351 33.52 -1.58 1.35
C GLU A 351 34.32 -2.15 0.17
N ALA A 352 35.63 -1.88 0.11
CA ALA A 352 36.49 -2.37 -0.97
C ALA A 352 36.49 -3.90 -1.03
N LEU A 353 36.54 -4.56 0.14
CA LEU A 353 36.45 -6.00 0.25
C LEU A 353 35.07 -6.51 -0.19
N GLU A 354 33.97 -5.90 0.26
CA GLU A 354 32.60 -6.30 -0.05
C GLU A 354 32.29 -6.23 -1.55
N ARG A 355 32.65 -5.10 -2.20
CA ARG A 355 32.39 -4.85 -3.62
C ARG A 355 33.37 -5.57 -4.54
N GLY A 356 34.53 -6.01 -4.00
CA GLY A 356 35.58 -6.64 -4.79
C GLY A 356 36.19 -5.71 -5.85
N ASP A 357 36.11 -4.40 -5.62
CA ASP A 357 36.52 -3.36 -6.57
C ASP A 357 38.01 -3.02 -6.40
N PRO A 358 38.87 -3.31 -7.41
CA PRO A 358 40.29 -2.97 -7.36
C PRO A 358 40.56 -1.46 -7.31
N ALA A 359 39.66 -0.63 -7.84
CA ALA A 359 39.85 0.82 -7.85
C ALA A 359 39.66 1.41 -6.44
N LEU A 360 38.62 0.96 -5.72
CA LEU A 360 38.42 1.32 -4.31
C LEU A 360 39.59 0.86 -3.44
N LEU A 361 40.13 -0.32 -3.75
CA LEU A 361 41.30 -0.84 -3.07
C LEU A 361 42.52 0.08 -3.31
N GLU A 362 42.91 0.38 -4.56
CA GLU A 362 44.06 1.25 -4.87
C GLU A 362 43.94 2.65 -4.24
N ALA A 363 42.73 3.18 -4.09
CA ALA A 363 42.49 4.46 -3.42
C ALA A 363 42.87 4.44 -1.91
N LEU A 364 42.94 3.26 -1.28
CA LEU A 364 43.34 3.10 0.13
C LEU A 364 44.85 2.99 0.33
N ARG A 365 45.61 2.74 -0.75
CA ARG A 365 47.05 2.52 -0.67
C ARG A 365 47.85 3.62 0.07
N PRO A 366 47.55 4.92 -0.08
CA PRO A 366 48.28 5.96 0.65
C PRO A 366 47.99 5.99 2.16
N GLN A 367 46.92 5.34 2.60
CA GLN A 367 46.42 5.34 3.99
C GLN A 367 46.78 4.06 4.75
N LEU A 368 47.40 3.09 4.08
CA LEU A 368 47.74 1.78 4.64
C LEU A 368 49.26 1.61 4.65
N ASP A 369 49.78 0.91 5.66
CA ASP A 369 51.17 0.48 5.60
C ASP A 369 51.37 -0.53 4.45
N PRO A 370 52.59 -0.68 3.91
CA PRO A 370 52.85 -1.58 2.78
C PRO A 370 52.47 -3.05 3.04
N ALA A 371 52.53 -3.51 4.29
CA ALA A 371 52.23 -4.90 4.65
C ALA A 371 50.71 -5.15 4.67
N ASP A 372 49.93 -4.22 5.23
CA ASP A 372 48.47 -4.24 5.26
C ASP A 372 47.87 -4.09 3.87
N TRP A 373 48.45 -3.21 3.06
CA TRP A 373 48.12 -3.10 1.65
C TRP A 373 48.24 -4.43 0.92
N GLU A 374 49.38 -5.11 1.07
CA GLU A 374 49.61 -6.40 0.40
C GLU A 374 48.75 -7.53 1.02
N ARG A 375 48.39 -7.46 2.31
CA ARG A 375 47.39 -8.35 2.92
C ARG A 375 46.02 -8.16 2.28
N LEU A 376 45.56 -6.93 2.14
CA LEU A 376 44.24 -6.59 1.59
C LEU A 376 44.11 -6.99 0.12
N ARG A 377 45.15 -6.69 -0.68
CA ARG A 377 45.26 -7.10 -2.09
C ARG A 377 45.20 -8.61 -2.27
N ARG A 378 45.89 -9.38 -1.42
CA ARG A 378 45.82 -10.85 -1.43
C ARG A 378 44.43 -11.36 -1.05
N ALA A 379 43.77 -10.77 -0.06
CA ALA A 379 42.41 -11.13 0.34
C ALA A 379 41.41 -10.93 -0.80
N LEU A 380 41.47 -9.77 -1.49
CA LEU A 380 40.60 -9.47 -2.62
C LEU A 380 40.83 -10.41 -3.82
N LYS A 381 42.10 -10.78 -4.10
CA LYS A 381 42.45 -11.76 -5.15
C LYS A 381 41.91 -13.16 -4.84
N ARG A 382 41.97 -13.60 -3.58
CA ARG A 382 41.42 -14.89 -3.15
C ARG A 382 39.91 -14.95 -3.34
N ARG A 383 39.18 -13.88 -3.02
CA ARG A 383 37.73 -13.79 -3.20
C ARG A 383 37.28 -13.87 -4.67
N LYS A 384 38.09 -13.40 -5.62
CA LYS A 384 37.82 -13.50 -7.07
C LYS A 384 38.09 -14.89 -7.66
N THR A 385 38.75 -15.78 -6.92
CA THR A 385 39.03 -17.14 -7.37
C THR A 385 37.84 -18.01 -6.95
N PRO A 386 37.09 -18.65 -7.88
CA PRO A 386 35.90 -19.42 -7.54
C PRO A 386 36.25 -20.58 -6.58
N PRO A 387 35.34 -20.92 -5.64
CA PRO A 387 35.53 -22.03 -4.71
C PRO A 387 35.48 -23.34 -5.51
N GLY A 388 36.65 -23.81 -5.93
CA GLY A 388 36.82 -24.92 -6.86
C GLY A 388 38.28 -25.18 -7.24
N ALA A 389 39.16 -24.20 -7.03
CA ALA A 389 40.61 -24.41 -7.09
C ALA A 389 41.19 -24.79 -5.70
N GLY A 390 40.72 -25.90 -5.13
CA GLY A 390 41.44 -26.69 -4.11
C GLY A 390 41.74 -26.07 -2.73
N GLY A 391 40.74 -25.63 -1.96
CA GLY A 391 40.97 -25.22 -0.57
C GLY A 391 39.71 -25.18 0.31
N ASP A 392 39.86 -25.72 1.52
CA ASP A 392 38.90 -25.93 2.61
C ASP A 392 37.90 -24.76 2.87
N PRO A 393 36.57 -25.01 2.90
CA PRO A 393 35.53 -23.99 3.08
C PRO A 393 35.49 -23.31 4.47
N ALA A 394 36.29 -23.76 5.44
CA ALA A 394 36.33 -23.18 6.79
C ALA A 394 37.14 -21.86 6.93
N ARG A 395 37.59 -21.24 5.83
CA ARG A 395 38.50 -20.07 5.84
C ARG A 395 38.01 -18.81 5.10
N ALA A 396 36.73 -18.73 4.71
CA ALA A 396 36.16 -17.59 3.99
C ALA A 396 35.69 -16.47 4.90
#